data_AF-A0A840C7R2-F1
#
_entry.id   AF-A0A840C7R2-F1
#
_cell.length_a   1.000
_cell.length_b   1.000
_cell.length_c   1.000
_cell.angle_alpha   90.00
_cell.angle_beta   90.00
_cell.angle_gamma   90.00
#
_symmetry.space_group_name_H-M   'P 1'
#
loop_
_entity.id
_entity.type
_entity.pdbx_description
1 polymer ?
#
loop_
_entity_poly.entity_id
_entity_poly.type
_entity_poly.pdbx_seq_one_letter_code
_entity_poly.pdbx_strand_id
1 'polypeptide(L)'
;MLNDLRTRPKPVTTRAQSEARENAFRRFLFDTHPAYHEWREKRDAASFEFQIEAERKFPNPASADKAEKEHLRLLRAWVRRNPNPLYQEEIERLREEFDRAYRPTRWDAIG
;
A
#
# COMPACT_ATOMS: atom_id res chain seq x y z
N MET A 1 -42.77 6.57 15.64
CA MET A 1 -41.60 6.74 16.53
C MET A 1 -40.34 6.60 15.70
N LEU A 2 -39.42 7.55 15.88
CA LEU A 2 -38.18 7.76 15.13
C LEU A 2 -37.18 6.60 15.27
N ASN A 3 -36.48 6.23 14.19
CA ASN A 3 -35.10 6.69 14.01
C ASN A 3 -34.51 6.26 12.66
N ASP A 4 -34.21 7.27 11.84
CA ASP A 4 -33.37 7.21 10.65
C ASP A 4 -32.04 6.51 10.95
N LEU A 5 -31.82 5.34 10.35
CA LEU A 5 -30.49 4.74 10.22
C LEU A 5 -29.68 5.37 9.07
N ARG A 6 -30.16 6.45 8.45
CA ARG A 6 -29.60 7.02 7.21
C ARG A 6 -28.80 8.32 7.34
N THR A 7 -28.55 8.81 8.55
CA THR A 7 -27.82 10.08 8.78
C THR A 7 -26.76 9.97 9.87
N ARG A 8 -26.12 8.81 10.05
CA ARG A 8 -24.82 8.82 10.74
C ARG A 8 -23.78 9.33 9.74
N PRO A 9 -23.15 10.50 9.95
CA PRO A 9 -21.98 10.85 9.17
C PRO A 9 -21.00 9.69 9.31
N LYS A 10 -20.46 9.19 8.20
CA LYS A 10 -19.31 8.26 8.27
C LYS A 10 -18.31 8.93 9.21
N PRO A 11 -17.84 8.24 10.27
CA PRO A 11 -16.91 8.84 11.21
C PRO A 11 -15.76 9.43 10.41
N VAL A 12 -15.48 10.72 10.62
CA VAL A 12 -14.36 11.41 9.98
C VAL A 12 -13.12 10.63 10.37
N THR A 13 -12.68 9.80 9.44
CA THR A 13 -11.56 8.89 9.68
C THR A 13 -10.33 9.78 9.61
N THR A 14 -9.57 9.87 10.70
CA THR A 14 -8.35 10.66 10.68
C THR A 14 -7.39 10.09 9.62
N ARG A 15 -6.45 10.92 9.14
CA ARG A 15 -5.41 10.44 8.23
C ARG A 15 -4.69 9.23 8.81
N ALA A 16 -4.36 9.28 10.10
CA ALA A 16 -3.74 8.17 10.83
C ALA A 16 -4.59 6.90 10.84
N GLN A 17 -5.90 7.00 11.07
CA GLN A 17 -6.81 5.85 11.00
C GLN A 17 -6.88 5.24 9.60
N SER A 18 -6.81 6.08 8.56
CA SER A 18 -6.81 5.61 7.17
C SER A 18 -5.50 4.90 6.82
N GLU A 19 -4.36 5.43 7.27
CA GLU A 19 -3.04 4.81 7.11
C GLU A 19 -2.94 3.50 7.90
N ALA A 20 -3.45 3.45 9.13
CA ALA A 20 -3.52 2.24 9.95
C ALA A 20 -4.34 1.14 9.28
N ARG A 21 -5.54 1.47 8.76
CA ARG A 21 -6.39 0.53 8.02
C ARG A 21 -5.70 0.01 6.75
N GLU A 22 -5.05 0.89 5.99
CA GLU A 22 -4.33 0.48 4.78
C GLU A 22 -3.14 -0.42 5.10
N ASN A 23 -2.41 -0.15 6.19
CA ASN A 23 -1.34 -1.02 6.68
C ASN A 23 -1.87 -2.38 7.14
N ALA A 24 -3.02 -2.41 7.84
CA ALA A 24 -3.67 -3.64 8.25
C ALA A 24 -4.14 -4.48 7.04
N PHE A 25 -4.68 -3.82 6.00
CA PHE A 25 -5.05 -4.51 4.76
C PHE A 25 -3.84 -5.09 4.04
N ARG A 26 -2.71 -4.37 3.98
CA ARG A 26 -1.47 -4.90 3.40
C ARG A 26 -0.97 -6.13 4.14
N ARG A 27 -1.01 -6.13 5.48
CA ARG A 27 -0.68 -7.31 6.29
C ARG A 27 -1.61 -8.48 6.00
N PHE A 28 -2.92 -8.22 5.91
CA PHE A 28 -3.88 -9.24 5.51
C PHE A 28 -3.55 -9.86 4.14
N LEU A 29 -3.19 -9.06 3.14
CA LEU A 29 -2.75 -9.58 1.84
C LEU A 29 -1.48 -10.43 1.93
N PHE A 30 -0.52 -10.02 2.76
CA PHE A 30 0.71 -10.77 2.99
C PHE A 30 0.43 -12.15 3.62
N ASP A 31 -0.44 -12.20 4.63
CA ASP A 31 -0.74 -13.43 5.36
C ASP A 31 -1.60 -14.41 4.53
N THR A 32 -2.43 -13.88 3.63
CA THR A 32 -3.40 -14.68 2.87
C THR A 32 -2.89 -15.15 1.52
N HIS A 33 -1.85 -14.51 0.96
CA HIS A 33 -1.45 -14.77 -0.43
C HIS A 33 0.08 -14.90 -0.59
N PRO A 34 0.63 -16.12 -0.49
CA PRO A 34 2.07 -16.37 -0.54
C PRO A 34 2.75 -15.85 -1.82
N ALA A 35 2.07 -15.97 -2.98
CA ALA A 35 2.59 -15.45 -4.24
C ALA A 35 2.73 -13.92 -4.21
N TYR A 36 1.75 -13.21 -3.63
CA TYR A 36 1.83 -11.77 -3.40
C TYR A 36 2.97 -11.41 -2.45
N HIS A 37 3.12 -12.17 -1.36
CA HIS A 37 4.21 -11.98 -0.40
C HIS A 37 5.59 -12.06 -1.08
N GLU A 38 5.87 -13.16 -1.78
CA GLU A 38 7.13 -13.33 -2.51
C GLU A 38 7.34 -12.25 -3.58
N TRP A 39 6.30 -11.91 -4.34
CA TRP A 39 6.39 -10.84 -5.32
C TRP A 39 6.73 -9.51 -4.67
N ARG A 40 6.13 -9.22 -3.52
CA ARG A 40 6.32 -7.97 -2.80
C ARG A 40 7.72 -7.87 -2.20
N GLU A 41 8.27 -8.96 -1.66
CA GLU A 41 9.67 -9.01 -1.22
C GLU A 41 10.63 -8.73 -2.38
N LYS A 42 10.43 -9.38 -3.53
CA LYS A 42 11.23 -9.14 -4.74
C LYS A 42 11.12 -7.71 -5.23
N ARG A 43 9.92 -7.12 -5.17
CA ARG A 43 9.67 -5.72 -5.53
C ARG A 43 10.41 -4.77 -4.59
N ASP A 44 10.38 -5.02 -3.28
CA ASP A 44 10.99 -4.15 -2.30
C ASP A 44 12.52 -4.24 -2.34
N ALA A 45 13.08 -5.44 -2.58
CA ALA A 45 14.50 -5.62 -2.90
C ALA A 45 14.91 -4.85 -4.16
N ALA A 46 14.15 -4.99 -5.26
CA ALA A 46 14.41 -4.24 -6.50
C ALA A 46 14.29 -2.72 -6.29
N SER A 47 13.30 -2.27 -5.50
CA SER A 47 13.10 -0.86 -5.17
C SER A 47 14.33 -0.28 -4.45
N PHE A 48 14.91 -1.03 -3.51
CA PHE A 48 16.11 -0.61 -2.80
C PHE A 48 17.32 -0.50 -3.74
N GLU A 49 17.54 -1.49 -4.60
CA GLU A 49 18.60 -1.45 -5.61
C GLU A 49 18.45 -0.26 -6.57
N PHE A 50 17.23 0.00 -7.05
CA PHE A 50 16.95 1.12 -7.95
C PHE A 50 17.10 2.47 -7.27
N GLN A 51 16.81 2.57 -5.97
CA GLN A 51 17.06 3.79 -5.22
C GLN A 51 18.57 4.07 -5.15
N ILE A 52 19.38 3.06 -4.81
CA ILE A 52 20.85 3.18 -4.81
C ILE A 52 21.37 3.54 -6.22
N GLU A 53 20.86 2.91 -7.27
CA GLU A 53 21.23 3.20 -8.65
C GLU A 53 20.91 4.67 -9.02
N ALA A 54 19.71 5.13 -8.66
CA ALA A 54 19.27 6.49 -8.95
C ALA A 54 20.07 7.53 -8.17
N GLU A 55 20.35 7.30 -6.89
CA GLU A 55 21.20 8.16 -6.06
C GLU A 55 22.64 8.20 -6.60
N ARG A 56 23.19 7.08 -7.06
CA ARG A 56 24.51 7.05 -7.72
C ARG A 56 24.54 7.83 -9.02
N LYS A 57 23.45 7.77 -9.81
CA LYS A 57 23.31 8.51 -11.07
C LYS A 57 23.11 10.01 -10.83
N PHE A 58 22.51 10.39 -9.72
CA PHE A 58 22.24 11.77 -9.33
C PHE A 58 22.74 12.05 -7.90
N PRO A 59 24.08 12.08 -7.68
CA PRO A 59 24.67 12.14 -6.34
C PRO A 59 24.51 13.50 -5.65
N ASN A 60 24.13 14.54 -6.40
CA ASN A 60 23.95 15.88 -5.85
C ASN A 60 22.58 15.99 -5.16
N PRO A 61 22.51 16.47 -3.89
CA PRO A 61 21.25 16.73 -3.20
C PRO A 61 20.28 17.62 -3.99
N ALA A 62 20.77 18.59 -4.78
CA ALA A 62 19.92 19.42 -5.65
C ALA A 62 19.26 18.64 -6.80
N SER A 63 19.63 17.37 -7.00
CA SER A 63 19.06 16.45 -7.98
C SER A 63 18.20 15.36 -7.34
N ALA A 64 17.79 15.51 -6.07
CA ALA A 64 16.90 14.57 -5.38
C ALA A 64 15.64 14.24 -6.20
N ASP A 65 14.97 15.24 -6.77
CA ASP A 65 13.81 15.04 -7.65
C ASP A 65 14.13 14.18 -8.89
N LYS A 66 15.35 14.28 -9.43
CA LYS A 66 15.79 13.47 -10.57
C LYS A 66 16.08 12.05 -10.14
N ALA A 67 16.69 11.86 -8.97
CA ALA A 67 16.90 10.53 -8.38
C ALA A 67 15.55 9.84 -8.13
N GLU A 68 14.59 10.52 -7.51
CA GLU A 68 13.26 9.97 -7.26
C GLU A 68 12.54 9.59 -8.57
N LYS A 69 12.57 10.47 -9.58
CA LYS A 69 11.97 10.17 -10.89
C LYS A 69 12.61 8.96 -11.56
N GLU A 70 13.92 8.79 -11.43
CA GLU A 70 14.64 7.64 -11.98
C GLU A 70 14.32 6.35 -11.23
N HIS A 71 14.30 6.39 -9.89
CA HIS A 71 13.87 5.28 -9.05
C HIS A 71 12.46 4.82 -9.44
N LEU A 72 11.50 5.74 -9.53
CA LEU A 72 10.13 5.43 -9.95
C LEU A 72 10.07 4.87 -11.38
N ARG A 73 10.91 5.37 -12.30
CA ARG A 73 10.98 4.87 -13.68
C ARG A 73 11.46 3.43 -13.72
N LEU A 74 12.55 3.11 -13.01
CA LEU A 74 13.12 1.76 -12.91
C LEU A 74 12.12 0.80 -12.26
N LEU A 75 11.51 1.21 -11.15
CA LEU A 75 10.51 0.40 -10.44
C LEU A 75 9.28 0.12 -11.32
N ARG A 76 8.77 1.10 -12.07
CA ARG A 76 7.67 0.90 -13.04
C ARG A 76 8.06 -0.03 -14.18
N ALA A 77 9.30 0.01 -14.64
CA ALA A 77 9.79 -0.93 -15.66
C ALA A 77 9.87 -2.36 -15.10
N TRP A 78 10.32 -2.52 -13.86
CA TRP A 78 10.34 -3.81 -13.19
C TRP A 78 8.94 -4.37 -12.98
N VAL A 79 7.98 -3.58 -12.49
CA VAL A 79 6.59 -4.01 -12.28
C VAL A 79 5.91 -4.43 -13.59
N ARG A 80 6.23 -3.77 -14.72
CA ARG A 80 5.73 -4.21 -16.03
C ARG A 80 6.28 -5.56 -16.48
N ARG A 81 7.50 -5.91 -16.06
CA ARG A 81 8.15 -7.20 -16.37
C ARG A 81 7.79 -8.30 -15.36
N ASN A 82 7.46 -7.90 -14.14
CA ASN A 82 7.12 -8.76 -13.02
C ASN A 82 5.74 -8.32 -12.51
N PRO A 83 4.65 -8.68 -13.20
CA PRO A 83 3.32 -8.24 -12.84
C PRO A 83 2.94 -8.74 -11.44
N ASN A 84 2.13 -7.93 -10.73
CA ASN A 84 1.54 -8.33 -9.46
C ASN A 84 0.71 -9.61 -9.67
N PRO A 85 0.93 -10.70 -8.90
CA PRO A 85 0.15 -11.92 -9.03
C PRO A 85 -1.31 -11.75 -8.57
N LEU A 86 -1.64 -10.69 -7.82
CA LEU A 86 -3.01 -10.34 -7.50
C LEU A 86 -3.65 -9.53 -8.63
N TYR A 87 -4.71 -10.09 -9.22
CA TYR A 87 -5.59 -9.37 -10.13
C TYR A 87 -6.46 -8.36 -9.37
N GLN A 88 -6.91 -7.32 -10.08
CA GLN A 88 -7.70 -6.25 -9.48
C GLN A 88 -8.99 -6.77 -8.82
N GLU A 89 -9.66 -7.71 -9.47
CA GLU A 89 -10.88 -8.35 -8.97
C GLU A 89 -10.62 -9.13 -7.67
N GLU A 90 -9.45 -9.77 -7.56
CA GLU A 90 -9.06 -10.50 -6.35
C GLU A 90 -8.71 -9.55 -5.21
N ILE A 91 -8.07 -8.41 -5.50
CA ILE A 91 -7.80 -7.35 -4.52
C ILE A 91 -9.12 -6.78 -3.98
N GLU A 92 -10.11 -6.55 -4.84
CA GLU A 92 -11.43 -6.05 -4.45
C GLU A 92 -12.16 -7.05 -3.55
N ARG A 93 -12.18 -8.33 -3.94
CA ARG A 93 -12.73 -9.41 -3.10
C ARG A 93 -12.05 -9.47 -1.74
N LEU A 94 -10.71 -9.47 -1.71
CA LEU A 94 -9.93 -9.51 -0.47
C LEU A 94 -10.16 -8.25 0.39
N ARG A 95 -10.40 -7.10 -0.24
CA ARG A 95 -10.74 -5.86 0.46
C ARG A 95 -12.12 -5.94 1.10
N GLU A 96 -13.10 -6.55 0.45
CA GLU A 96 -14.40 -6.82 1.07
C GLU A 96 -14.31 -7.81 2.23
N GLU A 97 -13.54 -8.89 2.06
CA GLU A 97 -13.30 -9.88 3.12
C GLU A 97 -12.62 -9.22 4.34
N PHE A 98 -11.59 -8.41 4.09
CA PHE A 98 -10.95 -7.60 5.10
C PHE A 98 -11.94 -6.66 5.78
N ASP A 99 -12.78 -5.93 5.03
CA ASP A 99 -13.73 -4.98 5.63
C ASP A 99 -14.81 -5.65 6.48
N ARG A 100 -15.18 -6.89 6.18
CA ARG A 100 -16.11 -7.68 7.01
C ARG A 100 -15.46 -8.09 8.34
N ALA A 101 -14.19 -8.50 8.27
CA ALA A 101 -13.41 -8.97 9.41
C ALA A 101 -12.81 -7.83 10.26
N TYR A 102 -12.52 -6.69 9.64
CA TYR A 102 -11.85 -5.56 10.27
C TYR A 102 -12.75 -4.93 11.32
N ARG A 103 -12.25 -4.86 12.53
CA ARG A 103 -12.85 -4.13 13.65
C ARG A 103 -11.85 -3.06 14.05
N PRO A 104 -12.15 -1.77 13.81
CA PRO A 104 -11.26 -0.69 14.22
C PRO A 104 -11.00 -0.83 15.72
N THR A 105 -9.74 -0.92 16.10
CA THR A 105 -9.36 -0.91 17.50
C THR A 105 -9.23 0.54 17.96
N ARG A 106 -9.47 0.79 19.26
CA ARG A 106 -9.36 2.14 19.86
C ARG A 106 -7.98 2.79 19.64
N TRP A 107 -6.96 1.98 19.32
CA TRP A 107 -5.58 2.38 19.08
C TRP A 107 -5.30 2.87 17.66
N ASP A 108 -6.18 2.57 16.69
CA ASP A 108 -6.06 3.08 15.32
C ASP A 108 -6.28 4.61 15.26
N ALA A 109 -6.74 5.21 16.36
CA ALA A 109 -7.07 6.63 16.50
C ALA A 109 -5.95 7.50 17.12
N ILE A 110 -4.83 6.92 17.57
CA ILE A 110 -3.78 7.64 18.34
C ILE A 110 -2.45 7.71 17.55
N GLY A 111 -2.54 7.79 16.22
CA GLY A 111 -1.39 8.15 15.37
C GLY A 111 -1.38 9.63 15.06
#